data_AF-A0A074L2S7-F1
#
_entry.id   AF-A0A074L2S7-F1
#
_cell.length_a   1.000
_cell.length_b   1.000
_cell.length_c   1.000
_cell.angle_alpha   90.00
_cell.angle_beta   90.00
_cell.angle_gamma   90.00
#
_symmetry.space_group_name_H-M   'P 1'
#
loop_
_entity.id
_entity.type
_entity.pdbx_description
1 polymer ?
#
loop_
_entity_poly.entity_id
_entity_poly.type
_entity_poly.pdbx_seq_one_letter_code
_entity_poly.pdbx_strand_id
1 'polypeptide(L)'
;MNKLLLVVVILTGLLGFTSCDQNRLYEEYNHLQMTQWSETDTVAFVYEPTVRSPAAFLAIRYNDGYDYHNLYVKYQVLDSIGNIREERLINLQLFDPKSGRPLGDGFGNTYTLYHPLPIKRWGDHFRFIQYMRQPELPGIEAVGLKIEKD
;
A
#
# COMPACT_ATOMS: atom_id res chain seq x y z
N MET A 1 32.74 3.26 -41.23
CA MET A 1 32.90 3.65 -39.81
C MET A 1 31.58 3.97 -39.10
N ASN A 2 30.58 4.58 -39.76
CA ASN A 2 29.32 4.99 -39.08
C ASN A 2 28.40 3.84 -38.63
N LYS A 3 28.38 2.69 -39.32
CA LYS A 3 27.51 1.56 -38.95
C LYS A 3 27.97 0.86 -37.65
N LEU A 4 29.28 0.79 -37.41
CA LEU A 4 29.84 0.21 -36.18
C LEU A 4 29.55 1.12 -34.98
N LEU A 5 29.66 2.43 -35.17
CA LEU A 5 29.39 3.43 -34.14
C LEU A 5 27.90 3.47 -33.75
N LEU A 6 27.00 3.28 -34.73
CA LEU A 6 25.56 3.20 -34.51
C LEU A 6 25.16 1.94 -33.73
N VAL A 7 25.79 0.80 -34.00
CA VAL A 7 25.57 -0.46 -33.26
C VAL A 7 26.07 -0.35 -31.82
N VAL A 8 27.21 0.29 -31.59
CA VAL A 8 27.73 0.53 -30.23
C VAL A 8 26.76 1.40 -29.43
N VAL A 9 26.23 2.49 -30.00
CA VAL A 9 25.25 3.38 -29.34
C VAL A 9 23.95 2.64 -29.00
N ILE A 10 23.44 1.79 -29.90
CA ILE A 10 22.24 0.98 -29.66
C ILE A 10 22.49 -0.06 -28.55
N LEU A 11 23.67 -0.67 -28.51
CA LEU A 11 24.04 -1.66 -27.50
C LEU A 11 24.31 -1.01 -26.12
N THR A 12 24.81 0.23 -26.08
CA THR A 12 24.99 0.98 -24.82
C THR A 12 23.65 1.49 -24.27
N GLY A 13 22.67 1.79 -25.12
CA GLY A 13 21.32 2.18 -24.71
C GLY A 13 20.50 1.06 -24.04
N LEU A 14 20.87 -0.21 -24.25
CA LEU A 14 20.15 -1.36 -23.68
C LEU A 14 20.58 -1.71 -22.23
N LEU A 15 21.70 -1.17 -21.73
CA LEU A 15 22.25 -1.52 -20.42
C LEU A 15 21.76 -0.63 -19.26
N GLY A 16 20.87 0.34 -19.52
CA GLY A 16 20.49 1.38 -18.57
C GLY A 16 19.26 1.15 -17.70
N PHE A 17 18.55 0.01 -17.78
CA PHE A 17 17.26 -0.17 -17.11
C PHE A 17 17.30 -1.08 -15.87
N THR A 18 18.27 -0.92 -14.97
CA THR A 18 18.22 -1.54 -13.64
C THR A 18 17.52 -0.62 -12.64
N SER A 19 16.22 -0.36 -12.83
CA SER A 19 15.40 0.25 -11.77
C SER A 19 14.79 -0.86 -10.91
N CYS A 20 15.64 -1.59 -10.18
CA CYS A 20 15.17 -2.42 -9.09
C CYS A 20 15.16 -1.52 -7.86
N ASP A 21 13.98 -1.27 -7.29
CA ASP A 21 13.83 -0.52 -6.05
C ASP A 21 14.53 -1.30 -4.91
N GLN A 22 15.75 -0.89 -4.57
CA GLN A 22 16.63 -1.61 -3.63
C GLN A 22 16.14 -1.49 -2.18
N ASN A 23 15.16 -0.62 -1.91
CA ASN A 23 14.68 -0.36 -0.55
C ASN A 23 13.45 -1.20 -0.19
N ARG A 24 12.80 -1.87 -1.15
CA ARG A 24 11.61 -2.67 -0.89
C ARG A 24 11.94 -4.00 -0.20
N LEU A 25 11.44 -4.20 1.02
CA LEU A 25 11.63 -5.43 1.81
C LEU A 25 10.43 -6.38 1.71
N TYR A 26 9.22 -5.82 1.67
CA TYR A 26 7.97 -6.56 1.56
C TYR A 26 6.92 -5.68 0.90
N GLU A 27 6.12 -6.24 0.01
CA GLU A 27 4.97 -5.56 -0.56
C GLU A 27 3.96 -6.60 -1.03
N GLU A 28 2.78 -6.61 -0.40
CA GLU A 28 1.71 -7.55 -0.72
C GLU A 28 0.37 -6.82 -0.73
N TYR A 29 -0.54 -7.28 -1.58
CA TYR A 29 -1.90 -6.77 -1.71
C TYR A 29 -2.89 -7.91 -1.59
N ASN A 30 -3.89 -7.72 -0.74
CA ASN A 30 -5.08 -8.55 -0.70
C ASN A 30 -6.18 -7.87 -1.52
N HIS A 31 -6.53 -8.48 -2.64
CA HIS A 31 -7.62 -8.04 -3.50
C HIS A 31 -8.97 -8.36 -2.85
N LEU A 32 -9.84 -7.36 -2.76
CA LEU A 32 -11.14 -7.49 -2.15
C LEU A 32 -12.16 -8.03 -3.16
N GLN A 33 -13.05 -8.91 -2.70
CA GLN A 33 -14.08 -9.46 -3.54
C GLN A 33 -15.07 -8.36 -3.93
N MET A 34 -15.54 -8.38 -5.19
CA MET A 34 -16.50 -7.41 -5.72
C MET A 34 -16.08 -5.93 -5.55
N THR A 35 -14.78 -5.65 -5.35
CA THR A 35 -14.26 -4.28 -5.15
C THR A 35 -14.95 -3.50 -4.03
N GLN A 36 -15.23 -4.20 -2.92
CA GLN A 36 -15.81 -3.62 -1.71
C GLN A 36 -15.09 -4.12 -0.46
N TRP A 37 -14.93 -3.24 0.53
CA TRP A 37 -14.39 -3.63 1.83
C TRP A 37 -15.50 -3.72 2.89
N SER A 38 -15.80 -4.93 3.36
CA SER A 38 -16.79 -5.15 4.41
C SER A 38 -16.24 -4.75 5.79
N GLU A 39 -17.11 -4.27 6.67
CA GLU A 39 -16.79 -4.01 8.09
C GLU A 39 -16.43 -5.28 8.86
N THR A 40 -16.87 -6.43 8.35
CA THR A 40 -16.56 -7.75 8.92
C THR A 40 -15.23 -8.32 8.42
N ASP A 41 -14.67 -7.74 7.36
CA ASP A 41 -13.40 -8.19 6.80
C ASP A 41 -12.21 -7.71 7.65
N THR A 42 -11.29 -8.63 7.89
CA THR A 42 -9.96 -8.31 8.43
C THR A 42 -8.92 -8.68 7.40
N VAL A 43 -8.25 -7.67 6.84
CA VAL A 43 -7.15 -7.90 5.90
C VAL A 43 -5.88 -8.12 6.70
N ALA A 44 -5.28 -9.31 6.56
CA ALA A 44 -4.13 -9.72 7.36
C ALA A 44 -2.89 -9.98 6.49
N PHE A 45 -1.72 -9.69 7.06
CA PHE A 45 -0.42 -9.93 6.46
C PHE A 45 0.54 -10.51 7.49
N VAL A 46 1.48 -11.32 7.03
CA VAL A 46 2.58 -11.85 7.83
C VAL A 46 3.89 -11.39 7.20
N TYR A 47 4.66 -10.63 7.97
CA TYR A 47 5.98 -10.12 7.59
C TYR A 47 7.03 -10.77 8.46
N GLU A 48 8.01 -11.42 7.83
CA GLU A 48 9.20 -11.92 8.51
C GLU A 48 10.23 -10.79 8.65
N PRO A 49 10.58 -10.33 9.87
CA PRO A 49 11.49 -9.21 10.04
C PRO A 49 12.91 -9.53 9.53
N THR A 50 13.35 -8.80 8.49
CA THR A 50 14.67 -8.97 7.88
C THR A 50 15.67 -7.89 8.28
N VAL A 51 15.19 -6.74 8.77
CA VAL A 51 16.03 -5.60 9.18
C VAL A 51 15.56 -5.01 10.51
N ARG A 52 16.45 -4.24 11.15
CA ARG A 52 16.12 -3.48 12.37
C ARG A 52 15.52 -2.13 11.97
N SER A 53 14.31 -1.86 12.45
CA SER A 53 13.56 -0.59 12.25
C SER A 53 13.22 -0.26 10.79
N PRO A 54 12.43 -1.07 10.09
CA PRO A 54 11.95 -0.70 8.76
C PRO A 54 10.86 0.39 8.82
N ALA A 55 10.55 1.00 7.68
CA ALA A 55 9.38 1.85 7.50
C ALA A 55 8.20 0.99 6.99
N ALA A 56 7.00 1.20 7.53
CA ALA A 56 5.79 0.51 7.09
C ALA A 56 4.75 1.49 6.54
N PHE A 57 4.01 1.03 5.52
CA PHE A 57 2.95 1.79 4.87
C PHE A 57 1.73 0.90 4.66
N LEU A 58 0.55 1.46 4.91
CA LEU A 58 -0.72 0.92 4.45
C LEU A 58 -0.95 1.41 3.02
N ALA A 59 -1.08 0.48 2.09
CA ALA A 59 -1.46 0.77 0.72
C ALA A 59 -2.97 0.56 0.56
N ILE A 60 -3.68 1.55 0.01
CA ILE A 60 -5.09 1.42 -0.37
C ILE A 60 -5.18 1.61 -1.88
N ARG A 61 -5.64 0.58 -2.58
CA ARG A 61 -6.03 0.68 -3.98
C ARG A 61 -7.53 0.92 -4.06
N TYR A 62 -7.91 2.00 -4.72
CA TYR A 62 -9.29 2.44 -4.80
C TYR A 62 -9.59 3.09 -6.16
N ASN A 63 -10.86 3.27 -6.46
CA ASN A 63 -11.33 3.93 -7.66
C ASN A 63 -12.38 5.01 -7.38
N ASP A 64 -12.91 5.59 -8.45
CA ASP A 64 -13.93 6.64 -8.43
C ASP A 64 -15.31 6.18 -7.92
N GLY A 65 -15.51 4.88 -7.69
CA GLY A 65 -16.69 4.34 -7.02
C GLY A 65 -16.67 4.47 -5.49
N TYR A 66 -15.58 4.97 -4.90
CA TYR A 66 -15.53 5.27 -3.46
C TYR A 66 -16.05 6.69 -3.16
N ASP A 67 -17.16 6.77 -2.42
CA ASP A 67 -17.94 8.01 -2.27
C ASP A 67 -17.36 9.05 -1.29
N TYR A 68 -16.34 8.69 -0.51
CA TYR A 68 -15.82 9.55 0.57
C TYR A 68 -14.44 10.10 0.22
N HIS A 69 -14.15 11.31 0.67
CA HIS A 69 -12.80 11.85 0.50
C HIS A 69 -11.78 11.21 1.46
N ASN A 70 -12.24 10.64 2.57
CA ASN A 70 -11.40 10.06 3.60
C ASN A 70 -11.81 8.64 3.98
N LEU A 71 -10.84 7.87 4.46
CA LEU A 71 -11.00 6.49 4.88
C LEU A 71 -10.39 6.32 6.28
N TYR A 72 -11.22 5.90 7.24
CA TYR A 72 -10.76 5.52 8.57
C TYR A 72 -10.39 4.03 8.60
N VAL A 73 -9.17 3.73 9.01
CA VAL A 73 -8.67 2.35 9.14
C VAL A 73 -8.11 2.15 10.53
N LYS A 74 -8.54 1.07 11.18
CA LYS A 74 -7.86 0.56 12.36
C LYS A 74 -6.78 -0.41 11.91
N TYR A 75 -5.53 -0.14 12.27
CA TYR A 75 -4.45 -1.11 12.11
C TYR A 75 -4.09 -1.75 13.45
N GLN A 76 -3.74 -3.02 13.40
CA GLN A 76 -3.19 -3.79 14.52
C GLN A 76 -1.86 -4.40 14.11
N VAL A 77 -0.90 -4.36 15.02
CA VAL A 77 0.38 -5.08 14.93
C VAL A 77 0.39 -6.10 16.06
N LEU A 78 0.62 -7.37 15.72
CA LEU A 78 0.58 -8.49 16.64
C LEU A 78 1.90 -9.27 16.59
N ASP A 79 2.20 -9.97 17.69
CA ASP A 79 3.31 -10.94 17.72
C ASP A 79 2.87 -12.31 17.16
N SER A 80 3.83 -13.22 17.03
CA SER A 80 3.65 -14.56 16.44
C SER A 80 2.66 -15.46 17.17
N ILE A 81 2.32 -15.14 18.42
CA ILE A 81 1.34 -15.88 19.22
C ILE A 81 0.00 -15.14 19.32
N GLY A 82 -0.16 -14.02 18.63
CA GLY A 82 -1.42 -13.30 18.46
C GLY A 82 -1.69 -12.20 19.49
N ASN A 83 -0.72 -11.80 20.31
CA ASN A 83 -0.93 -10.66 21.22
C ASN A 83 -0.85 -9.35 20.45
N ILE A 84 -1.83 -8.47 20.66
CA ILE A 84 -1.80 -7.11 20.10
C ILE A 84 -0.68 -6.32 20.77
N ARG A 85 0.36 -6.02 20.00
CA ARG A 85 1.48 -5.16 20.40
C ARG A 85 1.12 -3.70 20.20
N GLU A 86 0.39 -3.37 19.15
CA GLU A 86 -0.07 -2.01 18.87
C GLU A 86 -1.42 -2.04 18.16
N GLU A 87 -2.29 -1.09 18.50
CA GLU A 87 -3.53 -0.82 17.77
C GLU A 87 -3.69 0.70 17.66
N ARG A 88 -4.02 1.20 16.46
CA ARG A 88 -4.38 2.61 16.26
C ARG A 88 -5.43 2.79 15.17
N LEU A 89 -6.20 3.86 15.32
CA LEU A 89 -7.08 4.37 14.27
C LEU A 89 -6.35 5.48 13.50
N ILE A 90 -6.34 5.38 12.18
CA ILE A 90 -5.75 6.37 11.26
C ILE A 90 -6.80 6.87 10.28
N ASN A 91 -6.56 8.07 9.74
CA ASN A 91 -7.43 8.72 8.77
C ASN A 91 -6.62 9.00 7.49
N LEU A 92 -6.97 8.32 6.41
CA LEU A 92 -6.36 8.47 5.11
C LEU A 92 -7.22 9.43 4.28
N GLN A 93 -6.60 10.36 3.56
CA GLN A 93 -7.29 11.16 2.55
C GLN A 93 -7.09 10.47 1.20
N LEU A 94 -8.15 9.89 0.65
CA LEU A 94 -8.13 9.27 -0.67
C LEU A 94 -8.43 10.30 -1.76
N PHE A 95 -9.25 11.31 -1.48
CA PHE A 95 -9.49 12.42 -2.41
C PHE A 95 -9.17 13.76 -1.75
N ASP A 96 -8.77 14.75 -2.54
CA ASP A 96 -8.67 16.13 -2.09
C ASP A 96 -10.07 16.63 -1.68
N PRO A 97 -10.26 17.15 -0.45
CA PRO A 97 -11.58 17.50 0.06
C PRO A 97 -12.22 18.72 -0.61
N LYS A 98 -11.44 19.50 -1.39
CA LYS A 98 -11.95 20.69 -2.10
C LYS A 98 -12.23 20.38 -3.57
N SER A 99 -11.30 19.72 -4.26
CA SER A 99 -11.39 19.47 -5.69
C SER A 99 -11.98 18.11 -6.04
N GLY A 100 -12.07 17.18 -5.07
CA GLY A 100 -12.45 15.78 -5.32
C GLY A 100 -11.45 15.02 -6.17
N ARG A 101 -10.21 15.52 -6.30
CA ARG A 101 -9.18 14.86 -7.10
C ARG A 101 -8.64 13.65 -6.32
N PRO A 102 -8.53 12.46 -6.92
CA PRO A 102 -7.93 11.30 -6.27
C PRO A 102 -6.45 11.54 -5.93
N LEU A 103 -6.01 11.02 -4.79
CA LEU A 103 -4.67 11.13 -4.24
C LEU A 103 -3.90 9.80 -4.33
N GLY A 104 -2.61 9.88 -4.64
CA GLY A 104 -1.76 8.70 -4.89
C GLY A 104 -1.50 8.50 -6.38
N ASP A 105 -0.90 7.36 -6.71
CA ASP A 105 -0.43 7.04 -8.05
C ASP A 105 -1.36 6.03 -8.72
N GLY A 106 -1.63 6.19 -10.01
CA GLY A 106 -2.63 5.39 -10.68
C GLY A 106 -2.72 5.63 -12.18
N PHE A 107 -3.55 4.83 -12.84
CA PHE A 107 -3.87 4.97 -14.25
C PHE A 107 -5.36 4.71 -14.48
N GLY A 108 -5.99 5.51 -15.33
CA GLY A 108 -7.42 5.44 -15.57
C GLY A 108 -8.20 5.89 -14.32
N ASN A 109 -9.08 5.03 -13.83
CA ASN A 109 -9.90 5.29 -12.65
C ASN A 109 -9.38 4.63 -11.37
N THR A 110 -8.28 3.88 -11.42
CA THR A 110 -7.70 3.20 -10.26
C THR A 110 -6.46 3.94 -9.75
N TYR A 111 -6.40 4.12 -8.43
CA TYR A 111 -5.35 4.84 -7.71
C TYR A 111 -4.87 4.03 -6.52
N THR A 112 -3.58 4.14 -6.19
CA THR A 112 -2.98 3.52 -5.00
C THR A 112 -2.38 4.62 -4.13
N LEU A 113 -2.87 4.74 -2.90
CA LEU A 113 -2.32 5.62 -1.89
C LEU A 113 -1.49 4.81 -0.90
N TYR A 114 -0.25 5.22 -0.65
CA TYR A 114 0.58 4.70 0.43
C TYR A 114 0.54 5.67 1.61
N HIS A 115 0.06 5.21 2.75
CA HIS A 115 0.00 5.98 3.98
C HIS A 115 1.00 5.44 5.01
N PRO A 116 1.94 6.26 5.52
CA PRO A 116 2.92 5.79 6.49
C PRO A 116 2.26 5.36 7.80
N LEU A 117 2.71 4.24 8.35
CA LEU A 117 2.24 3.71 9.62
C LEU A 117 3.23 4.08 10.74
N PRO A 118 2.82 4.89 11.74
CA PRO A 118 3.71 5.35 12.81
C PRO A 118 3.87 4.28 13.92
N ILE A 119 4.37 3.11 13.52
CA ILE A 119 4.52 1.92 14.37
C ILE A 119 5.62 2.14 15.40
N LYS A 120 5.28 1.98 16.68
CA LYS A 120 6.24 2.06 17.79
C LYS A 120 6.57 0.69 18.36
N ARG A 121 5.61 -0.24 18.37
CA ARG A 121 5.76 -1.60 18.89
C ARG A 121 5.57 -2.61 17.77
N TRP A 122 6.69 -3.07 17.22
CA TRP A 122 6.72 -4.01 16.12
C TRP A 122 6.29 -5.44 16.50
N GLY A 123 5.81 -6.13 15.49
CA GLY A 123 5.45 -7.53 15.44
C GLY A 123 5.57 -8.02 14.00
N ASP A 124 5.18 -9.26 13.76
CA ASP A 124 5.25 -9.93 12.46
C ASP A 124 3.88 -10.09 11.80
N HIS A 125 2.79 -9.90 12.55
CA HIS A 125 1.43 -9.98 12.01
C HIS A 125 0.78 -8.61 11.97
N PHE A 126 0.19 -8.27 10.83
CA PHE A 126 -0.48 -6.99 10.59
C PHE A 126 -1.92 -7.25 10.23
N ARG A 127 -2.83 -6.45 10.78
CA ARG A 127 -4.25 -6.49 10.43
C ARG A 127 -4.76 -5.10 10.15
N PHE A 128 -5.56 -4.97 9.11
CA PHE A 128 -6.28 -3.75 8.76
C PHE A 128 -7.77 -4.03 8.74
N ILE A 129 -8.51 -3.15 9.38
CA ILE A 129 -9.96 -3.23 9.53
C ILE A 129 -10.52 -1.86 9.16
N GLN A 130 -11.48 -1.82 8.25
CA GLN A 130 -12.15 -0.56 7.92
C GLN A 130 -12.99 -0.11 9.12
N TYR A 131 -12.95 1.18 9.42
CA TYR A 131 -13.62 1.76 10.59
C TYR A 131 -14.52 2.93 10.19
N MET A 132 -15.18 2.78 9.05
CA MET A 132 -16.21 3.70 8.57
C MET A 132 -17.56 3.32 9.17
N ARG A 133 -18.58 4.17 8.96
CA ARG A 133 -19.95 3.91 9.42
C ARG A 133 -20.78 3.10 8.41
N GLN A 134 -20.20 2.78 7.26
CA GLN A 134 -20.85 2.00 6.22
C GLN A 134 -20.42 0.53 6.35
N PRO A 135 -21.36 -0.42 6.29
CA PRO A 135 -21.02 -1.84 6.36
C PRO A 135 -20.13 -2.28 5.19
N GLU A 136 -20.33 -1.71 4.02
CA GLU A 136 -19.57 -1.99 2.81
C GLU A 136 -18.99 -0.70 2.23
N LEU A 137 -17.73 -0.77 1.80
CA LEU A 137 -17.03 0.35 1.16
C LEU A 137 -16.78 0.01 -0.32
N PRO A 138 -17.73 0.31 -1.23
CA PRO A 138 -17.51 0.11 -2.65
C PRO A 138 -16.37 0.99 -3.17
N GLY A 139 -15.70 0.53 -4.23
CA GLY A 139 -14.59 1.24 -4.84
C GLY A 139 -13.25 1.06 -4.11
N ILE A 140 -13.20 0.34 -2.99
CA ILE A 140 -11.94 -0.16 -2.43
C ILE A 140 -11.63 -1.50 -3.09
N GLU A 141 -10.56 -1.54 -3.88
CA GLU A 141 -10.20 -2.69 -4.71
C GLU A 141 -9.23 -3.63 -4.01
N ALA A 142 -8.27 -3.09 -3.27
CA ALA A 142 -7.28 -3.86 -2.55
C ALA A 142 -6.72 -3.08 -1.36
N VAL A 143 -6.33 -3.82 -0.33
CA VAL A 143 -5.58 -3.32 0.81
C VAL A 143 -4.21 -3.99 0.77
N GLY A 144 -3.15 -3.24 1.02
CA GLY A 144 -1.79 -3.74 0.96
C GLY A 144 -0.94 -3.29 2.15
N LEU A 145 0.11 -4.04 2.40
CA LEU A 145 1.17 -3.69 3.34
C LEU A 145 2.47 -3.57 2.55
N LYS A 146 3.12 -2.41 2.67
CA LYS A 146 4.46 -2.18 2.14
C LYS A 146 5.42 -1.95 3.30
N ILE A 147 6.56 -2.61 3.28
CA ILE A 147 7.65 -2.42 4.22
C ILE A 147 8.94 -2.16 3.44
N GLU A 148 9.63 -1.09 3.82
CA GLU A 148 10.85 -0.63 3.19
C GLU A 148 11.96 -0.51 4.23
N LYS A 149 13.20 -0.58 3.73
CA LYS A 149 14.36 -0.18 4.51
C LYS A 149 14.34 1.34 4.66
N ASP A 150 14.54 1.79 5.90
CA ASP A 150 14.73 3.21 6.22
C ASP A 150 15.97 3.79 5.52
#